data_AF-M5WTV4-F1
#
_entry.id   AF-M5WTV4-F1
#
_cell.length_a   1.000
_cell.length_b   1.000
_cell.length_c   1.000
_cell.angle_alpha   90.00
_cell.angle_beta   90.00
_cell.angle_gamma   90.00
#
_symmetry.space_group_name_H-M   'P 1'
#
loop_
_entity.id
_entity.type
_entity.pdbx_description
1 polymer ?
#
loop_
_entity_poly.entity_id
_entity_poly.type
_entity_poly.pdbx_seq_one_letter_code
_entity_poly.pdbx_strand_id
1 'polypeptide(L)'
;MGMKFSRQVPGKMESLTIQHKLINCLSKSFYIRNLVSKQRRRMLVAGYDLDMTYITDRILAMSFPAERMRAMYRNPLWQVKSVLDMRHADHYKIYNLCIEENYDPSHFYGRVERFPFDDNHVPPLDLMKLFCENVDSWLSHNPKNIAVIHCMAGKGRTGLMVCAYLVYCGISAEEALELYAQRRTINNEGVSIPSQRRYVGYWSHCLSFHPEVDDGPPSVNLPPPCSRELRRIRFYDTVNIDKIFFVVLELKEISGQIYRPSLEVARSSCKQIKKGYQRTSSPRYYLSFVEGDGEDKKSEQEKPHVVVQMDTESSILYQKACLEYYFDKPVQVTGDIRVIFYQKMNGGRLFYACFNTAFIRNSLLQLTVPDLDKMGKKGRSICGPAFCLELLFGPANTTQSFLNTSDNRDFL
;
A
#
# COMPACT_ATOMS: atom_id res chain seq x y z
N MET A 1 23.99 -44.30 71.75
CA MET A 1 22.89 -44.29 70.75
C MET A 1 22.43 -42.85 70.55
N GLY A 2 22.80 -42.21 69.44
CA GLY A 2 22.37 -40.85 69.11
C GLY A 2 21.57 -40.85 67.81
N MET A 3 20.31 -40.39 67.87
CA MET A 3 19.42 -40.29 66.70
C MET A 3 19.91 -39.18 65.77
N LYS A 4 20.13 -39.52 64.50
CA LYS A 4 20.41 -38.59 63.40
C LYS A 4 19.13 -37.84 63.01
N PHE A 5 19.15 -36.50 63.09
CA PHE A 5 18.21 -35.65 62.36
C PHE A 5 18.84 -35.23 61.03
N SER A 6 18.30 -35.73 59.90
CA SER A 6 18.63 -35.18 58.58
C SER A 6 17.77 -33.95 58.31
N ARG A 7 18.40 -32.77 58.18
CA ARG A 7 17.76 -31.58 57.60
C ARG A 7 17.37 -31.85 56.15
N GLN A 8 16.07 -31.82 55.84
CA GLN A 8 15.60 -31.73 54.46
C GLN A 8 15.81 -30.30 53.94
N VAL A 9 16.45 -30.19 52.78
CA VAL A 9 16.77 -28.95 52.08
C VAL A 9 15.53 -28.45 51.32
N PRO A 10 15.07 -27.19 51.51
CA PRO A 10 13.85 -26.66 50.90
C PRO A 10 14.05 -26.14 49.45
N GLY A 11 14.93 -26.76 48.66
CA GLY A 11 15.34 -26.21 47.34
C GLY A 11 14.62 -26.80 46.12
N LYS A 12 14.06 -28.03 46.20
CA LYS A 12 13.59 -28.77 45.02
C LYS A 12 12.17 -28.43 44.58
N MET A 13 11.27 -28.12 45.50
CA MET A 13 9.83 -27.98 45.22
C MET A 13 9.47 -26.60 44.63
N GLU A 14 10.12 -25.53 45.08
CA GLU A 14 9.97 -24.19 44.48
C GLU A 14 10.56 -24.12 43.07
N SER A 15 11.72 -24.74 42.84
CA SER A 15 12.35 -24.85 41.52
C SER A 15 11.44 -25.53 40.50
N LEU A 16 10.81 -26.65 40.87
CA LEU A 16 9.87 -27.37 40.00
C LEU A 16 8.62 -26.52 39.69
N THR A 17 8.13 -25.75 40.66
CA THR A 17 6.93 -24.90 40.48
C THR A 17 7.23 -23.70 39.56
N ILE A 18 8.43 -23.12 39.69
CA ILE A 18 8.92 -22.06 38.80
C ILE A 18 9.14 -22.60 37.39
N GLN A 19 9.76 -23.78 37.24
CA GLN A 19 9.95 -24.45 35.95
C GLN A 19 8.61 -24.74 35.26
N HIS A 20 7.61 -25.26 35.97
CA HIS A 20 6.27 -25.49 35.41
C HIS A 20 5.58 -24.18 35.00
N LYS A 21 5.69 -23.11 35.80
CA LYS A 21 5.18 -21.78 35.42
C LYS A 21 5.89 -21.22 34.19
N LEU A 22 7.20 -21.38 34.09
CA LEU A 22 8.01 -20.97 32.93
C LEU A 22 7.63 -21.75 31.68
N ILE A 23 7.54 -23.07 31.76
CA ILE A 23 7.11 -23.94 30.64
C ILE A 23 5.70 -23.55 30.20
N ASN A 24 4.77 -23.33 31.13
CA ASN A 24 3.42 -22.88 30.78
C ASN A 24 3.38 -21.48 30.15
N CYS A 25 4.19 -20.53 30.64
CA CYS A 25 4.31 -19.20 30.05
C CYS A 25 4.91 -19.25 28.64
N LEU A 26 5.94 -20.08 28.44
CA LEU A 26 6.58 -20.28 27.13
C LEU A 26 5.61 -20.95 26.15
N SER A 27 4.96 -22.05 26.53
CA SER A 27 3.97 -22.74 25.70
C SER A 27 2.79 -21.83 25.33
N LYS A 28 2.29 -21.03 26.28
CA LYS A 28 1.26 -20.01 26.00
C LYS A 28 1.78 -18.94 25.05
N SER A 29 3.02 -18.48 25.19
CA SER A 29 3.62 -17.51 24.28
C SER A 29 3.76 -18.06 22.86
N PHE A 30 4.25 -19.30 22.67
CA PHE A 30 4.31 -19.95 21.36
C PHE A 30 2.92 -20.06 20.73
N TYR A 31 1.92 -20.51 21.49
CA TYR A 31 0.54 -20.61 21.03
C TYR A 31 -0.03 -19.24 20.58
N ILE A 32 0.14 -18.19 21.39
CA ILE A 32 -0.33 -16.83 21.06
C ILE A 32 0.40 -16.28 19.83
N ARG A 33 1.72 -16.49 19.72
CA ARG A 33 2.49 -16.06 18.55
C ARG A 33 2.00 -16.76 17.28
N ASN A 34 1.68 -18.05 17.34
CA ASN A 34 1.13 -18.79 16.21
C ASN A 34 -0.24 -18.25 15.79
N LEU A 35 -1.11 -17.93 16.75
CA LEU A 35 -2.39 -17.27 16.47
C LEU A 35 -2.22 -15.89 15.79
N VAL A 36 -1.25 -15.09 16.24
CA VAL A 36 -0.96 -13.77 15.67
C VAL A 36 -0.34 -13.89 14.28
N SER A 37 0.47 -14.94 14.06
CA SER A 37 1.08 -15.29 12.78
C SER A 37 0.05 -15.74 11.74
N LYS A 38 -1.07 -16.34 12.18
CA LYS A 38 -2.13 -16.86 11.29
C LYS A 38 -1.48 -17.76 10.21
N GLN A 39 -1.80 -17.51 8.94
CA GLN A 39 -1.33 -18.30 7.78
C GLN A 39 0.06 -17.86 7.25
N ARG A 40 0.91 -17.21 8.07
CA ARG A 40 2.26 -16.79 7.65
C ARG A 40 3.29 -17.86 7.96
N ARG A 41 4.27 -18.03 7.07
CA ARG A 41 5.37 -18.97 7.29
C ARG A 41 6.31 -18.44 8.36
N ARG A 42 6.67 -19.30 9.31
CA ARG A 42 7.59 -19.00 10.40
C ARG A 42 8.89 -19.77 10.21
N MET A 43 9.99 -19.20 10.68
CA MET A 43 11.31 -19.78 10.58
C MET A 43 11.75 -20.24 11.97
N LEU A 44 12.14 -21.52 12.08
CA LEU A 44 12.76 -22.07 13.28
C LEU A 44 14.29 -22.07 13.11
N VAL A 45 15.00 -21.30 13.93
CA VAL A 45 16.46 -21.18 13.87
C VAL A 45 17.04 -21.24 15.27
N ALA A 46 17.94 -22.20 15.54
CA ALA A 46 18.59 -22.37 16.84
C ALA A 46 17.58 -22.39 18.02
N GLY A 47 16.41 -23.01 17.82
CA GLY A 47 15.33 -23.06 18.80
C GLY A 47 14.44 -21.81 18.88
N TYR A 48 14.74 -20.76 18.12
CA TYR A 48 13.89 -19.56 18.02
C TYR A 48 12.84 -19.72 16.91
N ASP A 49 11.57 -19.57 17.26
CA ASP A 49 10.43 -19.55 16.32
C ASP A 49 10.04 -18.09 16.01
N LEU A 50 10.45 -17.60 14.85
CA LEU A 50 10.26 -16.22 14.44
C LEU A 50 9.38 -16.12 13.19
N ASP A 51 8.47 -15.15 13.18
CA ASP A 51 7.68 -14.77 12.01
C ASP A 51 8.58 -14.00 11.03
N MET A 52 9.41 -14.75 10.30
CA MET A 52 10.46 -14.33 9.38
C MET A 52 10.50 -15.29 8.19
N THR A 53 10.74 -14.80 6.98
CA THR A 53 10.75 -15.62 5.76
C THR A 53 11.65 -15.02 4.70
N TYR A 54 12.55 -15.82 4.11
CA TYR A 54 13.29 -15.43 2.91
C TYR A 54 12.35 -15.44 1.70
N ILE A 55 12.18 -14.27 1.09
CA ILE A 55 11.45 -14.14 -0.18
C ILE A 55 12.38 -14.51 -1.34
N THR A 56 13.62 -14.01 -1.27
CA THR A 56 14.76 -14.46 -2.08
C THR A 56 15.93 -14.73 -1.13
N ASP A 57 17.08 -15.15 -1.66
CA ASP A 57 18.27 -15.42 -0.85
C ASP A 57 18.79 -14.17 -0.13
N ARG A 58 18.50 -12.98 -0.68
CA ARG A 58 18.99 -11.69 -0.17
C ARG A 58 17.89 -10.78 0.38
N ILE A 59 16.62 -11.15 0.23
CA ILE A 59 15.47 -10.40 0.74
C ILE A 59 14.73 -11.20 1.81
N LEU A 60 14.72 -10.67 3.03
CA LEU A 60 14.07 -11.27 4.19
C LEU A 60 12.87 -10.41 4.63
N ALA A 61 11.68 -11.00 4.67
CA ALA A 61 10.47 -10.35 5.18
C ALA A 61 10.16 -10.84 6.61
N MET A 62 9.79 -9.92 7.51
CA MET A 62 9.43 -10.30 8.89
C MET A 62 8.30 -9.45 9.50
N SER A 63 7.76 -9.94 10.62
CA SER A 63 6.91 -9.13 11.50
C SER A 63 7.74 -8.26 12.46
N PHE A 64 7.11 -7.25 13.05
CA PHE A 64 7.77 -6.26 13.90
C PHE A 64 8.61 -6.90 15.04
N PRO A 65 9.89 -6.50 15.19
CA PRO A 65 10.72 -6.92 16.31
C PRO A 65 10.30 -6.13 17.56
N ALA A 66 9.62 -6.81 18.47
CA ALA A 66 9.01 -6.21 19.63
C ALA A 66 9.88 -6.31 20.89
N GLU A 67 9.84 -5.26 21.70
CA GLU A 67 10.38 -5.22 23.04
C GLU A 67 9.28 -5.46 24.10
N ARG A 68 9.72 -5.79 25.32
CA ARG A 68 8.87 -5.87 26.53
C ARG A 68 7.63 -6.77 26.34
N MET A 69 6.47 -6.36 26.86
CA MET A 69 5.22 -7.14 26.88
C MET A 69 4.77 -7.60 25.49
N ARG A 70 5.10 -6.86 24.43
CA ARG A 70 4.70 -7.20 23.06
C ARG A 70 5.51 -8.37 22.47
N ALA A 71 6.71 -8.63 23.00
CA ALA A 71 7.49 -9.83 22.67
C ALA A 71 6.79 -11.14 23.07
N MET A 72 5.77 -11.08 23.94
CA MET A 72 4.98 -12.27 24.29
C MET A 72 4.18 -12.82 23.09
N TYR A 73 3.83 -11.96 22.12
CA TYR A 73 2.98 -12.32 20.99
C TYR A 73 3.52 -11.89 19.61
N ARG A 74 4.65 -11.18 19.56
CA ARG A 74 5.43 -10.84 18.36
C ARG A 74 6.85 -11.43 18.45
N ASN A 75 7.65 -11.22 17.40
CA ASN A 75 9.07 -11.57 17.38
C ASN A 75 9.81 -10.80 18.49
N PRO A 76 10.42 -11.46 19.48
CA PRO A 76 11.27 -10.76 20.44
C PRO A 76 12.48 -10.16 19.74
N LEU A 77 12.72 -8.86 19.94
CA LEU A 77 13.79 -8.14 19.25
C LEU A 77 15.17 -8.80 19.44
N TRP A 78 15.49 -9.23 20.67
CA TRP A 78 16.76 -9.90 20.98
C TRP A 78 16.92 -11.25 20.23
N GLN A 79 15.84 -11.97 19.97
CA GLN A 79 15.88 -13.22 19.18
C GLN A 79 16.10 -12.91 17.70
N VAL A 80 15.44 -11.87 17.18
CA VAL A 80 15.67 -11.39 15.81
C VAL A 80 17.14 -11.00 15.64
N LYS A 81 17.68 -10.18 16.55
CA LYS A 81 19.10 -9.81 16.57
C LYS A 81 20.01 -11.04 16.57
N SER A 82 19.80 -11.98 17.51
CA SER A 82 20.61 -13.19 17.60
C SER A 82 20.59 -14.03 16.33
N VAL A 83 19.43 -14.20 15.69
CA VAL A 83 19.30 -14.94 14.43
C VAL A 83 19.99 -14.24 13.27
N LEU A 84 19.84 -12.92 13.18
CA LEU A 84 20.49 -12.11 12.13
C LEU A 84 22.02 -12.09 12.29
N ASP A 85 22.52 -11.89 13.50
CA ASP A 85 23.96 -11.91 13.78
C ASP A 85 24.58 -13.29 13.51
N MET A 86 23.87 -14.37 13.86
CA MET A 86 24.36 -15.73 13.63
C MET A 86 24.42 -16.10 12.14
N ARG A 87 23.45 -15.63 11.33
CA ARG A 87 23.36 -16.00 9.90
C ARG A 87 24.04 -15.00 8.96
N HIS A 88 24.06 -13.72 9.33
CA HIS A 88 24.41 -12.59 8.46
C HIS A 88 25.23 -11.55 9.22
N ALA A 89 26.19 -11.97 10.05
CA ALA A 89 27.08 -11.07 10.78
C ALA A 89 27.59 -9.93 9.88
N ASP A 90 27.30 -8.69 10.27
CA ASP A 90 27.65 -7.45 9.54
C ASP A 90 27.12 -7.28 8.11
N HIS A 91 26.27 -8.20 7.65
CA HIS A 91 25.74 -8.26 6.30
C HIS A 91 24.22 -8.12 6.25
N TYR A 92 23.58 -7.51 7.25
CA TYR A 92 22.15 -7.18 7.20
C TYR A 92 21.88 -5.71 7.46
N LYS A 93 20.86 -5.19 6.76
CA LYS A 93 20.28 -3.86 7.01
C LYS A 93 18.76 -4.01 7.12
N ILE A 94 18.16 -3.32 8.10
CA ILE A 94 16.73 -3.43 8.42
C ILE A 94 15.98 -2.21 7.89
N TYR A 95 14.82 -2.45 7.28
CA TYR A 95 13.93 -1.43 6.74
C TYR A 95 12.59 -1.48 7.49
N ASN A 96 12.34 -0.46 8.30
CA ASN A 96 11.12 -0.31 9.10
C ASN A 96 10.09 0.54 8.36
N LEU A 97 8.96 -0.09 8.00
CA LEU A 97 7.85 0.56 7.29
C LEU A 97 6.77 1.13 8.23
N CYS A 98 6.92 0.99 9.54
CA CYS A 98 5.94 1.47 10.52
C CYS A 98 6.10 2.98 10.76
N ILE A 99 4.99 3.71 10.61
CA ILE A 99 4.87 5.07 11.13
C ILE A 99 4.55 5.04 12.63
N GLU A 100 3.71 4.08 13.04
CA GLU A 100 3.13 3.99 14.37
C GLU A 100 4.10 3.52 15.45
N GLU A 101 5.20 2.87 15.07
CA GLU A 101 6.11 2.20 16.00
C GLU A 101 7.56 2.30 15.53
N ASN A 102 8.46 2.43 16.49
CA ASN A 102 9.90 2.46 16.32
C ASN A 102 10.58 1.72 17.49
N TYR A 103 11.89 1.50 17.33
CA TYR A 103 12.77 0.95 18.35
C TYR A 103 14.15 1.58 18.13
N ASP A 104 15.01 1.55 19.15
CA ASP A 104 16.35 2.13 19.05
C ASP A 104 17.20 1.36 18.01
N PRO A 105 17.68 2.04 16.94
CA PRO A 105 18.54 1.43 15.93
C PRO A 105 19.84 0.83 16.46
N SER A 106 20.31 1.26 17.65
CA SER A 106 21.53 0.76 18.28
C SER A 106 21.50 -0.76 18.51
N HIS A 107 20.30 -1.34 18.70
CA HIS A 107 20.12 -2.78 18.82
C HIS A 107 20.59 -3.57 17.59
N PHE A 108 20.61 -2.92 16.43
CA PHE A 108 21.04 -3.50 15.16
C PHE A 108 22.22 -2.72 14.59
N TYR A 109 23.11 -2.23 15.46
CA TYR A 109 24.36 -1.55 15.08
C TYR A 109 24.14 -0.30 14.22
N GLY A 110 22.99 0.38 14.38
CA GLY A 110 22.62 1.53 13.56
C GLY A 110 22.18 1.19 12.13
N ARG A 111 22.14 -0.10 11.75
CA ARG A 111 21.76 -0.56 10.40
C ARG A 111 20.24 -0.65 10.23
N VAL A 112 19.52 0.41 10.59
CA VAL A 112 18.06 0.50 10.48
C VAL A 112 17.67 1.78 9.74
N GLU A 113 16.95 1.64 8.63
CA GLU A 113 16.36 2.74 7.88
C GLU A 113 14.84 2.74 8.01
N ARG A 114 14.23 3.92 7.86
CA ARG A 114 12.78 4.10 7.98
C ARG A 114 12.17 4.60 6.69
N PHE A 115 11.13 3.90 6.25
CA PHE A 115 10.28 4.27 5.11
C PHE A 115 8.81 4.20 5.54
N PRO A 116 8.37 5.08 6.46
CA PRO A 116 7.12 4.92 7.17
C PRO A 116 5.90 5.28 6.31
N PHE A 117 4.86 4.44 6.37
CA PHE A 117 3.53 4.77 5.86
C PHE A 117 2.42 4.00 6.60
N ASP A 118 1.19 4.52 6.51
CA ASP A 118 0.05 4.05 7.30
C ASP A 118 -0.31 2.58 7.06
N ASP A 119 -0.75 1.89 8.12
CA ASP A 119 -1.20 0.51 8.00
C ASP A 119 -2.45 0.39 7.11
N ASN A 120 -2.44 -0.61 6.23
CA ASN A 120 -3.48 -0.81 5.21
C ASN A 120 -3.61 0.36 4.21
N HIS A 121 -2.57 1.21 4.08
CA HIS A 121 -2.44 2.23 3.06
C HIS A 121 -1.39 1.83 2.00
N VAL A 122 -1.22 2.71 1.03
CA VAL A 122 -0.18 2.72 -0.01
C VAL A 122 0.81 3.88 0.25
N PRO A 123 2.10 3.69 -0.05
CA PRO A 123 3.09 4.78 0.02
C PRO A 123 3.01 5.68 -1.23
N PRO A 124 3.53 6.91 -1.17
CA PRO A 124 3.82 7.68 -2.36
C PRO A 124 4.84 6.97 -3.28
N LEU A 125 4.73 7.18 -4.60
CA LEU A 125 5.68 6.58 -5.55
C LEU A 125 7.12 7.07 -5.32
N ASP A 126 7.31 8.32 -4.91
CA ASP A 126 8.63 8.85 -4.51
C ASP A 126 9.26 8.03 -3.36
N LEU A 127 8.43 7.60 -2.39
CA LEU A 127 8.88 6.77 -1.27
C LEU A 127 9.27 5.37 -1.73
N MET A 128 8.53 4.81 -2.71
CA MET A 128 8.85 3.52 -3.33
C MET A 128 10.20 3.60 -4.06
N LYS A 129 10.45 4.69 -4.80
CA LYS A 129 11.74 4.96 -5.45
C LYS A 129 12.87 5.01 -4.43
N LEU A 130 12.78 5.90 -3.44
CA LEU A 130 13.83 6.06 -2.43
C LEU A 130 14.13 4.74 -1.70
N PHE A 131 13.08 3.96 -1.41
CA PHE A 131 13.25 2.63 -0.81
C PHE A 131 14.00 1.67 -1.73
N CYS A 132 13.58 1.53 -2.99
CA CYS A 132 14.19 0.58 -3.92
C CYS A 132 15.66 0.93 -4.17
N GLU A 133 15.97 2.21 -4.40
CA GLU A 133 17.34 2.68 -4.60
C GLU A 133 18.23 2.47 -3.35
N ASN A 134 17.69 2.65 -2.14
CA ASN A 134 18.44 2.40 -0.90
C ASN A 134 18.72 0.91 -0.68
N VAL A 135 17.72 0.05 -0.95
CA VAL A 135 17.88 -1.41 -0.89
C VAL A 135 18.90 -1.86 -1.92
N ASP A 136 18.77 -1.40 -3.17
CA ASP A 136 19.68 -1.75 -4.24
C ASP A 136 21.12 -1.35 -3.91
N SER A 137 21.31 -0.09 -3.50
CA SER A 137 22.61 0.40 -3.06
C SER A 137 23.20 -0.51 -1.99
N TRP A 138 22.47 -0.81 -0.90
CA TRP A 138 22.96 -1.71 0.15
C TRP A 138 23.35 -3.10 -0.36
N LEU A 139 22.54 -3.70 -1.22
CA LEU A 139 22.80 -5.03 -1.76
C LEU A 139 23.98 -5.04 -2.74
N SER A 140 24.17 -3.96 -3.50
CA SER A 140 25.29 -3.83 -4.45
C SER A 140 26.65 -3.64 -3.76
N HIS A 141 26.68 -3.16 -2.51
CA HIS A 141 27.95 -2.99 -1.77
C HIS A 141 28.67 -4.32 -1.45
N ASN A 142 27.94 -5.42 -1.25
CA ASN A 142 28.54 -6.72 -0.96
C ASN A 142 27.57 -7.86 -1.30
N PRO A 143 28.00 -8.93 -2.00
CA PRO A 143 27.12 -10.05 -2.37
C PRO A 143 26.53 -10.80 -1.16
N LYS A 144 27.17 -10.73 0.01
CA LYS A 144 26.65 -11.32 1.26
C LYS A 144 25.55 -10.48 1.90
N ASN A 145 25.42 -9.21 1.52
CA ASN A 145 24.44 -8.32 2.12
C ASN A 145 23.02 -8.81 1.85
N ILE A 146 22.19 -8.76 2.88
CA ILE A 146 20.75 -9.00 2.82
C ILE A 146 19.97 -7.77 3.29
N ALA A 147 18.77 -7.59 2.75
CA ALA A 147 17.82 -6.58 3.19
C ALA A 147 16.69 -7.22 3.99
N VAL A 148 16.46 -6.72 5.20
CA VAL A 148 15.43 -7.23 6.12
C VAL A 148 14.30 -6.21 6.22
N ILE A 149 13.14 -6.53 5.64
CA ILE A 149 12.03 -5.59 5.49
C ILE A 149 10.88 -6.00 6.41
N HIS A 150 10.36 -5.07 7.20
CA HIS A 150 9.26 -5.35 8.11
C HIS A 150 8.26 -4.21 8.25
N CYS A 151 7.07 -4.57 8.68
CA CYS A 151 6.07 -3.66 9.21
C CYS A 151 5.53 -4.26 10.51
N MET A 152 4.29 -3.92 10.91
CA MET A 152 3.66 -4.59 12.04
C MET A 152 3.52 -6.09 11.80
N ALA A 153 2.71 -6.51 10.83
CA ALA A 153 2.42 -7.93 10.57
C ALA A 153 3.39 -8.62 9.60
N GLY A 154 4.21 -7.86 8.86
CA GLY A 154 5.05 -8.43 7.81
C GLY A 154 4.25 -9.04 6.66
N LYS A 155 3.10 -8.45 6.30
CA LYS A 155 2.19 -8.97 5.25
C LYS A 155 1.96 -7.95 4.14
N GLY A 156 1.03 -7.00 4.34
CA GLY A 156 0.60 -6.03 3.31
C GLY A 156 1.68 -5.00 2.95
N ARG A 157 2.03 -4.09 3.87
CA ARG A 157 3.06 -3.06 3.65
C ARG A 157 4.41 -3.65 3.24
N THR A 158 4.87 -4.65 3.98
CA THR A 158 6.10 -5.40 3.65
C THR A 158 6.02 -6.01 2.26
N GLY A 159 4.90 -6.65 1.92
CA GLY A 159 4.74 -7.26 0.60
C GLY A 159 4.75 -6.25 -0.52
N LEU A 160 4.07 -5.10 -0.35
CA LEU A 160 4.10 -4.01 -1.33
C LEU A 160 5.55 -3.58 -1.62
N MET A 161 6.31 -3.25 -0.58
CA MET A 161 7.68 -2.74 -0.77
C MET A 161 8.64 -3.83 -1.26
N VAL A 162 8.51 -5.08 -0.79
CA VAL A 162 9.28 -6.22 -1.32
C VAL A 162 8.97 -6.43 -2.80
N CYS A 163 7.70 -6.46 -3.19
CA CYS A 163 7.31 -6.62 -4.59
C CYS A 163 7.81 -5.45 -5.44
N ALA A 164 7.76 -4.22 -4.92
CA ALA A 164 8.30 -3.05 -5.60
C ALA A 164 9.79 -3.18 -5.90
N TYR A 165 10.58 -3.70 -4.94
CA TYR A 165 12.00 -3.98 -5.17
C TYR A 165 12.24 -5.13 -6.14
N LEU A 166 11.46 -6.22 -6.06
CA LEU A 166 11.56 -7.30 -7.04
C LEU A 166 11.26 -6.82 -8.46
N VAL A 167 10.28 -5.93 -8.60
CA VAL A 167 9.97 -5.26 -9.87
C VAL A 167 11.10 -4.34 -10.31
N TYR A 168 11.73 -3.63 -9.38
CA TYR A 168 12.95 -2.86 -9.64
C TYR A 168 14.11 -3.72 -10.14
N CYS A 169 14.18 -4.99 -9.75
CA CYS A 169 15.15 -5.97 -10.27
C CYS A 169 14.74 -6.62 -11.60
N GLY A 170 13.68 -6.17 -12.26
CA GLY A 170 13.28 -6.65 -13.60
C GLY A 170 12.23 -7.76 -13.63
N ILE A 171 11.68 -8.17 -12.49
CA ILE A 171 10.57 -9.13 -12.43
C ILE A 171 9.24 -8.41 -12.74
N SER A 172 8.26 -9.08 -13.36
CA SER A 172 6.93 -8.47 -13.57
C SER A 172 6.19 -8.24 -12.25
N ALA A 173 5.24 -7.29 -12.23
CA ALA A 173 4.45 -6.98 -11.04
C ALA A 173 3.64 -8.19 -10.55
N GLU A 174 3.07 -8.95 -11.49
CA GLU A 174 2.28 -10.15 -11.24
C GLU A 174 3.14 -11.25 -10.62
N GLU A 175 4.30 -11.55 -11.20
CA GLU A 175 5.24 -12.56 -10.70
C GLU A 175 5.79 -12.18 -9.33
N ALA A 176 6.13 -10.90 -9.11
CA ALA A 176 6.61 -10.43 -7.82
C ALA A 176 5.55 -10.61 -6.72
N LEU A 177 4.29 -10.26 -7.00
CA LEU A 177 3.16 -10.43 -6.08
C LEU A 177 2.90 -11.91 -5.77
N GLU A 178 2.98 -12.78 -6.77
CA GLU A 178 2.79 -14.22 -6.65
C GLU A 178 3.94 -14.87 -5.86
N LEU A 179 5.20 -14.57 -6.20
CA LEU A 179 6.38 -15.03 -5.48
C LEU A 179 6.30 -14.66 -4.00
N TYR A 180 5.97 -13.40 -3.70
CA TYR A 180 5.81 -12.97 -2.31
C TYR A 180 4.70 -13.74 -1.59
N ALA A 181 3.56 -13.96 -2.24
CA ALA A 181 2.44 -14.71 -1.66
C ALA A 181 2.82 -16.16 -1.34
N GLN A 182 3.46 -16.84 -2.29
CA GLN A 182 3.91 -18.23 -2.16
C GLN A 182 4.95 -18.39 -1.05
N ARG A 183 5.92 -17.47 -0.97
CA ARG A 183 6.98 -17.52 0.04
C ARG A 183 6.45 -17.14 1.42
N ARG A 184 5.73 -16.02 1.52
CA ARG A 184 5.37 -15.43 2.83
C ARG A 184 4.22 -16.14 3.53
N THR A 185 3.31 -16.76 2.79
CA THR A 185 2.08 -17.34 3.33
C THR A 185 1.91 -18.81 2.96
N ILE A 186 1.03 -19.49 3.71
CA ILE A 186 0.67 -20.89 3.49
C ILE A 186 -0.54 -20.99 2.55
N ASN A 187 -1.39 -19.96 2.53
CA ASN A 187 -2.60 -19.90 1.72
C ASN A 187 -2.45 -19.07 0.43
N ASN A 188 -1.22 -18.73 0.03
CA ASN A 188 -0.92 -17.87 -1.12
C ASN A 188 -1.65 -16.52 -1.13
N GLU A 189 -1.96 -15.98 0.06
CA GLU A 189 -2.47 -14.62 0.19
C GLU A 189 -1.37 -13.70 0.69
N GLY A 190 -0.53 -13.17 -0.20
CA GLY A 190 0.51 -12.18 0.14
C GLY A 190 -0.06 -10.78 0.35
N VAL A 191 0.12 -9.92 -0.67
CA VAL A 191 -0.48 -8.58 -0.74
C VAL A 191 -1.94 -8.72 -1.17
N SER A 192 -2.85 -8.68 -0.19
CA SER A 192 -4.27 -8.93 -0.40
C SER A 192 -5.12 -7.67 -0.56
N ILE A 193 -4.54 -6.47 -0.37
CA ILE A 193 -5.25 -5.20 -0.51
C ILE A 193 -5.16 -4.76 -1.98
N PRO A 194 -6.28 -4.63 -2.71
CA PRO A 194 -6.27 -4.24 -4.13
C PRO A 194 -5.47 -2.98 -4.43
N SER A 195 -5.60 -1.93 -3.63
CA SER A 195 -4.82 -0.70 -3.85
C SER A 195 -3.32 -0.90 -3.67
N GLN A 196 -2.89 -1.79 -2.78
CA GLN A 196 -1.47 -2.12 -2.63
C GLN A 196 -0.93 -2.84 -3.87
N ARG A 197 -1.71 -3.77 -4.45
CA ARG A 197 -1.37 -4.44 -5.71
C ARG A 197 -1.34 -3.44 -6.89
N ARG A 198 -2.33 -2.54 -6.94
CA ARG A 198 -2.41 -1.46 -7.93
C ARG A 198 -1.16 -0.58 -7.92
N TYR A 199 -0.62 -0.24 -6.74
CA TYR A 199 0.59 0.56 -6.63
C TYR A 199 1.86 -0.19 -7.06
N VAL A 200 1.92 -1.52 -6.91
CA VAL A 200 3.00 -2.32 -7.53
C VAL A 200 2.91 -2.26 -9.06
N GLY A 201 1.69 -2.27 -9.62
CA GLY A 201 1.48 -2.06 -11.06
C GLY A 201 1.78 -0.62 -11.54
N TYR A 202 1.42 0.40 -10.75
CA TYR A 202 1.83 1.78 -11.06
C TYR A 202 3.35 1.93 -11.02
N TRP A 203 4.01 1.27 -10.08
CA TRP A 203 5.45 1.27 -9.96
C TRP A 203 6.13 0.62 -11.17
N SER A 204 5.65 -0.52 -11.67
CA SER A 204 6.23 -1.15 -12.87
C SER A 204 6.19 -0.23 -14.09
N HIS A 205 5.12 0.56 -14.25
CA HIS A 205 5.01 1.56 -15.31
C HIS A 205 5.97 2.75 -15.17
N CYS A 206 6.57 2.95 -14.00
CA CYS A 206 7.56 4.01 -13.76
C CYS A 206 8.99 3.57 -14.08
N LEU A 207 9.22 2.29 -14.43
CA LEU A 207 10.56 1.76 -14.66
C LEU A 207 10.86 1.60 -16.15
N SER A 208 12.12 1.83 -16.51
CA SER A 208 12.65 1.57 -17.85
C SER A 208 13.97 0.84 -17.75
N PHE A 209 14.04 -0.34 -18.37
CA PHE A 209 15.22 -1.21 -18.39
C PHE A 209 15.99 -0.99 -19.69
N HIS A 210 17.29 -0.74 -19.58
CA HIS A 210 18.16 -0.49 -20.73
C HIS A 210 18.97 -1.76 -21.04
N PRO A 211 18.77 -2.41 -22.22
CA PRO A 211 19.47 -3.66 -22.56
C PRO A 211 20.99 -3.52 -22.68
N GLU A 212 21.49 -2.30 -22.86
CA GLU A 212 22.90 -2.02 -23.17
C GLU A 212 23.80 -1.95 -21.92
N VAL A 213 23.21 -1.92 -20.72
CA VAL A 213 23.93 -1.96 -19.44
C VAL A 213 23.56 -3.26 -18.74
N ASP A 214 24.32 -4.31 -19.01
CA ASP A 214 24.18 -5.59 -18.32
C ASP A 214 24.33 -5.36 -16.80
N ASP A 215 23.40 -5.89 -16.00
CA ASP A 215 23.35 -5.80 -14.52
C ASP A 215 23.19 -4.38 -13.89
N GLY A 216 22.81 -3.35 -14.64
CA GLY A 216 22.55 -2.00 -14.09
C GLY A 216 21.14 -1.80 -13.49
N PRO A 217 20.97 -0.90 -12.50
CA PRO A 217 19.63 -0.55 -11.99
C PRO A 217 18.78 0.14 -13.08
N PRO A 218 17.44 -0.03 -13.08
CA PRO A 218 16.58 0.63 -14.05
C PRO A 218 16.52 2.14 -13.85
N SER A 219 16.21 2.85 -14.94
CA SER A 219 15.85 4.27 -14.88
C SER A 219 14.44 4.42 -14.28
N VAL A 220 14.28 5.26 -13.27
CA VAL A 220 12.98 5.54 -12.62
C VAL A 220 12.39 6.85 -13.13
N ASN A 221 11.34 6.74 -13.93
CA ASN A 221 10.57 7.82 -14.54
C ASN A 221 9.24 8.01 -13.80
N LEU A 222 9.27 8.76 -12.70
CA LEU A 222 8.05 9.08 -11.96
C LEU A 222 7.16 10.03 -12.77
N PRO A 223 5.83 9.83 -12.77
CA PRO A 223 4.94 10.74 -13.47
C PRO A 223 4.99 12.14 -12.83
N PRO A 224 4.90 13.22 -13.64
CA PRO A 224 4.82 14.57 -13.10
C PRO A 224 3.55 14.74 -12.24
N PRO A 225 3.55 15.66 -11.26
CA PRO A 225 2.35 16.01 -10.51
C PRO A 225 1.19 16.35 -11.46
N CYS A 226 0.10 15.59 -11.33
CA CYS A 226 -1.05 15.68 -12.21
C CYS A 226 -2.29 16.06 -11.40
N SER A 227 -2.61 17.35 -11.34
CA SER A 227 -3.80 17.82 -10.65
C SER A 227 -5.04 17.57 -11.50
N ARG A 228 -6.13 17.10 -10.86
CA ARG A 228 -7.42 16.86 -11.51
C ARG A 228 -8.55 17.38 -10.65
N GLU A 229 -9.64 17.76 -11.29
CA GLU A 229 -10.88 18.14 -10.60
C GLU A 229 -11.78 16.92 -10.44
N LEU A 230 -12.02 16.44 -9.22
CA LEU A 230 -13.04 15.43 -8.96
C LEU A 230 -14.43 16.07 -9.07
N ARG A 231 -15.23 15.61 -10.03
CA ARG A 231 -16.53 16.20 -10.40
C ARG A 231 -17.72 15.37 -9.97
N ARG A 232 -17.60 14.03 -10.01
CA ARG A 232 -18.69 13.12 -9.65
C ARG A 232 -18.18 11.84 -9.01
N ILE A 233 -18.93 11.35 -8.03
CA ILE A 233 -18.84 9.99 -7.51
C ILE A 233 -20.19 9.30 -7.75
N ARG A 234 -20.18 8.15 -8.41
CA ARG A 234 -21.39 7.41 -8.74
C ARG A 234 -21.22 5.92 -8.43
N PHE A 235 -22.29 5.30 -7.95
CA PHE A 235 -22.40 3.87 -7.73
C PHE A 235 -23.47 3.30 -8.62
N TYR A 236 -23.14 2.26 -9.37
CA TYR A 236 -24.09 1.49 -10.16
C TYR A 236 -24.47 0.19 -9.44
N ASP A 237 -25.70 -0.26 -9.67
CA ASP A 237 -26.22 -1.55 -9.17
C ASP A 237 -26.10 -1.71 -7.65
N THR A 238 -26.50 -0.69 -6.89
CA THR A 238 -26.54 -0.75 -5.43
C THR A 238 -27.79 -1.47 -4.95
N VAL A 239 -27.69 -2.28 -3.89
CA VAL A 239 -28.85 -2.98 -3.30
C VAL A 239 -29.02 -2.64 -1.82
N ASN A 240 -30.25 -2.59 -1.34
CA ASN A 240 -30.57 -2.38 0.09
C ASN A 240 -29.94 -1.13 0.73
N ILE A 241 -29.66 -0.10 -0.07
CA ILE A 241 -29.07 1.16 0.39
C ILE A 241 -29.54 2.32 -0.50
N ASP A 242 -29.85 3.45 0.13
CA ASP A 242 -30.32 4.69 -0.51
C ASP A 242 -29.30 5.83 -0.39
N LYS A 243 -28.28 5.65 0.45
CA LYS A 243 -27.26 6.65 0.76
C LYS A 243 -25.93 6.03 1.15
N ILE A 244 -24.84 6.51 0.55
CA ILE A 244 -23.46 6.15 0.92
C ILE A 244 -22.70 7.43 1.24
N PHE A 245 -22.09 7.49 2.41
CA PHE A 245 -21.23 8.59 2.80
C PHE A 245 -19.81 8.35 2.34
N PHE A 246 -19.07 9.42 2.01
CA PHE A 246 -17.68 9.32 1.59
C PHE A 246 -16.81 10.41 2.18
N VAL A 247 -15.52 10.11 2.28
CA VAL A 247 -14.44 11.04 2.62
C VAL A 247 -13.32 10.87 1.60
N VAL A 248 -12.88 11.96 1.00
CA VAL A 248 -11.74 12.03 0.08
C VAL A 248 -10.55 12.56 0.85
N LEU A 249 -9.45 11.82 0.80
CA LEU A 249 -8.19 12.13 1.47
C LEU A 249 -7.07 12.23 0.44
N GLU A 250 -6.18 13.20 0.60
CA GLU A 250 -4.97 13.39 -0.20
C GLU A 250 -3.73 13.25 0.69
N LEU A 251 -2.67 12.61 0.22
CA LEU A 251 -1.40 12.56 0.94
C LEU A 251 -0.69 13.91 0.84
N LYS A 252 -0.50 14.58 1.98
CA LYS A 252 0.13 15.90 2.03
C LYS A 252 1.64 15.78 2.23
N GLU A 253 2.40 16.42 1.36
CA GLU A 253 3.84 16.60 1.56
C GLU A 253 4.14 17.61 2.67
N ILE A 254 5.10 17.27 3.53
CA ILE A 254 5.59 18.14 4.60
C ILE A 254 7.09 18.30 4.41
N SER A 255 7.55 19.55 4.32
CA SER A 255 8.96 19.86 4.09
C SER A 255 9.86 19.19 5.15
N GLY A 256 10.92 18.52 4.69
CA GLY A 256 11.88 17.81 5.54
C GLY A 256 11.38 16.49 6.14
N GLN A 257 10.18 16.01 5.79
CA GLN A 257 9.65 14.74 6.26
C GLN A 257 9.44 13.75 5.11
N ILE A 258 9.86 12.50 5.35
CA ILE A 258 9.64 11.38 4.43
C ILE A 258 8.17 10.91 4.48
N TYR A 259 7.54 10.98 5.65
CA TYR A 259 6.14 10.58 5.85
C TYR A 259 5.18 11.66 5.35
N ARG A 260 4.18 11.26 4.56
CA ARG A 260 3.10 12.12 4.08
C ARG A 260 1.77 11.72 4.74
N PRO A 261 1.20 12.51 5.67
CA PRO A 261 -0.08 12.18 6.29
C PRO A 261 -1.27 12.40 5.34
N SER A 262 -2.35 11.66 5.56
CA SER A 262 -3.62 11.86 4.85
C SER A 262 -4.39 13.08 5.37
N LEU A 263 -4.74 14.02 4.48
CA LEU A 263 -5.58 15.18 4.79
C LEU A 263 -6.94 15.06 4.11
N GLU A 264 -8.01 15.37 4.83
CA GLU A 264 -9.36 15.44 4.27
C GLU A 264 -9.53 16.67 3.37
N VAL A 265 -9.87 16.41 2.10
CA VAL A 265 -10.13 17.46 1.09
C VAL A 265 -11.62 17.58 0.78
N ALA A 266 -12.41 16.52 0.99
CA ALA A 266 -13.86 16.57 0.81
C ALA A 266 -14.59 15.48 1.59
N ARG A 267 -15.83 15.78 1.95
CA ARG A 267 -16.74 14.85 2.63
C ARG A 267 -18.17 15.12 2.22
N SER A 268 -18.90 14.09 1.81
CA SER A 268 -20.32 14.21 1.48
C SER A 268 -21.02 12.85 1.46
N SER A 269 -22.15 12.76 0.75
CA SER A 269 -22.90 11.52 0.58
C SER A 269 -23.54 11.42 -0.80
N CYS A 270 -23.38 10.27 -1.44
CA CYS A 270 -24.14 9.88 -2.61
C CYS A 270 -25.55 9.48 -2.21
N LYS A 271 -26.55 9.90 -2.99
CA LYS A 271 -27.98 9.62 -2.76
C LYS A 271 -28.62 9.10 -4.04
N GLN A 272 -29.77 8.44 -3.91
CA GLN A 272 -30.51 7.93 -5.06
C GLN A 272 -30.90 9.03 -6.04
N ILE A 273 -30.77 8.75 -7.34
CA ILE A 273 -31.21 9.64 -8.41
C ILE A 273 -32.74 9.76 -8.33
N LYS A 274 -33.26 10.97 -8.11
CA LYS A 274 -34.71 11.23 -8.15
C LYS A 274 -35.17 11.32 -9.60
N LYS A 275 -36.18 10.51 -9.99
CA LYS A 275 -36.85 10.62 -11.29
C LYS A 275 -37.35 12.06 -11.48
N GLY A 276 -36.96 12.70 -12.59
CA GLY A 276 -37.35 14.07 -12.93
C GLY A 276 -36.27 15.15 -12.69
N TYR A 277 -35.11 14.80 -12.14
CA TYR A 277 -33.98 15.73 -12.07
C TYR A 277 -33.17 15.70 -13.38
N GLN A 278 -33.72 16.28 -14.44
CA GLN A 278 -32.94 16.63 -15.64
C GLN A 278 -31.98 17.76 -15.25
N ARG A 279 -30.73 17.44 -14.93
CA ARG A 279 -29.65 18.42 -15.02
C ARG A 279 -29.33 18.59 -16.50
N THR A 280 -29.35 19.84 -16.97
CA THR A 280 -29.36 20.23 -18.39
C THR A 280 -28.06 19.94 -19.14
N SER A 281 -26.98 19.54 -18.47
CA SER A 281 -25.71 19.18 -19.12
C SER A 281 -24.70 18.73 -18.08
N SER A 282 -24.27 17.47 -18.12
CA SER A 282 -22.98 17.06 -17.54
C SER A 282 -22.04 16.74 -18.70
N PRO A 283 -21.17 17.67 -19.11
CA PRO A 283 -20.18 17.38 -20.14
C PRO A 283 -19.21 16.32 -19.63
N ARG A 284 -19.14 15.16 -20.29
CA ARG A 284 -18.00 14.24 -20.15
C ARG A 284 -16.86 14.75 -21.03
N TYR A 285 -15.70 14.93 -20.43
CA TYR A 285 -14.48 15.35 -21.14
C TYR A 285 -13.67 14.10 -21.45
N TYR A 286 -13.65 13.69 -22.71
CA TYR A 286 -12.78 12.64 -23.19
C TYR A 286 -11.63 13.25 -23.97
N LEU A 287 -10.42 12.73 -23.78
CA LEU A 287 -9.32 12.97 -24.70
C LEU A 287 -9.41 11.87 -25.76
N SER A 288 -9.70 12.23 -27.01
CA SER A 288 -9.65 11.28 -28.13
C SER A 288 -8.30 11.38 -28.81
N PHE A 289 -7.60 10.25 -28.93
CA PHE A 289 -6.49 10.09 -29.85
C PHE A 289 -7.08 9.45 -31.11
N VAL A 290 -7.01 10.12 -32.26
CA VAL A 290 -7.41 9.51 -33.54
C VAL A 290 -6.23 8.64 -33.95
N GLU A 291 -6.36 7.31 -33.82
CA GLU A 291 -5.41 6.41 -34.46
C GLU A 291 -5.59 6.58 -35.97
N GLY A 292 -4.58 7.17 -36.64
CA GLY A 292 -4.55 7.28 -38.08
C GLY A 292 -4.44 5.89 -38.70
N ASP A 293 -5.49 5.44 -39.38
CA ASP A 293 -5.41 4.30 -40.29
C ASP A 293 -4.45 4.65 -41.44
N GLY A 294 -3.34 3.90 -41.52
CA GLY A 294 -2.67 3.59 -42.78
C GLY A 294 -1.78 4.66 -43.42
N GLU A 295 -0.50 4.30 -43.52
CA GLU A 295 0.49 4.67 -44.54
C GLU A 295 1.08 6.10 -44.52
N ASP A 296 2.34 6.13 -44.07
CA ASP A 296 3.42 7.00 -44.55
C ASP A 296 3.13 8.50 -44.69
N LYS A 297 3.02 9.21 -43.55
CA LYS A 297 3.51 10.60 -43.46
C LYS A 297 4.14 10.87 -42.09
N LYS A 298 5.38 11.37 -42.11
CA LYS A 298 6.00 12.07 -40.98
C LYS A 298 5.06 13.20 -40.55
N SER A 299 4.56 13.19 -39.32
CA SER A 299 3.70 14.28 -38.82
C SER A 299 3.96 14.61 -37.35
N GLU A 300 3.75 15.89 -37.10
CA GLU A 300 4.04 16.69 -35.91
C GLU A 300 3.44 16.12 -34.62
N GLN A 301 3.91 16.60 -33.46
CA GLN A 301 3.31 16.35 -32.15
C GLN A 301 1.78 16.43 -32.20
N GLU A 302 1.12 15.27 -32.27
CA GLU A 302 -0.34 15.17 -32.36
C GLU A 302 -0.94 15.66 -31.04
N LYS A 303 -1.60 16.83 -31.10
CA LYS A 303 -2.18 17.47 -29.92
C LYS A 303 -3.48 16.76 -29.53
N PRO A 304 -3.66 16.38 -28.26
CA PRO A 304 -4.92 15.82 -27.82
C PRO A 304 -6.03 16.88 -27.90
N HIS A 305 -7.18 16.52 -28.48
CA HIS A 305 -8.36 17.38 -28.52
C HIS A 305 -9.36 16.94 -27.43
N VAL A 306 -9.92 17.93 -26.72
CA VAL A 306 -10.93 17.72 -25.69
C VAL A 306 -12.29 17.55 -26.38
N VAL A 307 -12.83 16.34 -26.36
CA VAL A 307 -14.18 16.07 -26.83
C VAL A 307 -15.14 16.16 -25.65
N VAL A 308 -16.12 17.04 -25.78
CA VAL A 308 -17.23 17.15 -24.84
C VAL A 308 -18.38 16.30 -25.36
N GLN A 309 -18.61 15.14 -24.74
CA GLN A 309 -19.80 14.35 -25.00
C GLN A 309 -20.89 14.72 -23.98
N MET A 310 -22.06 15.09 -24.50
CA MET A 310 -23.27 15.25 -23.68
C MET A 310 -23.77 13.86 -23.29
N ASP A 311 -24.09 13.66 -22.00
CA ASP A 311 -24.61 12.40 -21.47
C ASP A 311 -25.93 12.02 -22.18
N THR A 312 -25.89 11.13 -23.18
CA THR A 312 -27.04 10.33 -23.60
C THR A 312 -27.14 9.15 -22.65
N GLU A 313 -27.65 9.38 -21.44
CA GLU A 313 -27.80 8.33 -20.43
C GLU A 313 -28.67 7.19 -20.98
N SER A 314 -28.10 5.98 -21.06
CA SER A 314 -28.82 4.79 -21.53
C SER A 314 -30.04 4.52 -20.65
N SER A 315 -31.18 4.22 -21.26
CA SER A 315 -32.42 3.86 -20.57
C SER A 315 -32.27 2.67 -19.62
N ILE A 316 -31.24 1.83 -19.82
CA ILE A 316 -30.88 0.69 -18.96
C ILE A 316 -30.42 1.15 -17.56
N LEU A 317 -29.85 2.36 -17.43
CA LEU A 317 -29.43 2.93 -16.14
C LEU A 317 -30.60 3.16 -15.19
N TYR A 318 -31.82 3.32 -15.71
CA TYR A 318 -33.04 3.52 -14.91
C TYR A 318 -33.64 2.21 -14.36
N GLN A 319 -33.12 1.04 -14.76
CA GLN A 319 -33.61 -0.25 -14.27
C GLN A 319 -32.90 -0.70 -12.98
N LYS A 320 -31.72 -0.14 -12.67
CA LYS A 320 -30.92 -0.50 -11.50
C LYS A 320 -30.78 0.70 -10.56
N ALA A 321 -30.72 0.44 -9.25
CA ALA A 321 -30.54 1.52 -8.29
C ALA A 321 -29.14 2.12 -8.40
N CYS A 322 -29.10 3.44 -8.55
CA CYS A 322 -27.88 4.23 -8.70
C CYS A 322 -27.84 5.31 -7.62
N LEU A 323 -26.68 5.45 -6.97
CA LEU A 323 -26.41 6.52 -6.02
C LEU A 323 -25.36 7.45 -6.61
N GLU A 324 -25.57 8.76 -6.52
CA GLU A 324 -24.60 9.71 -7.05
C GLU A 324 -24.42 10.94 -6.16
N TYR A 325 -23.26 11.57 -6.35
CA TYR A 325 -22.95 12.90 -5.85
C TYR A 325 -22.16 13.66 -6.91
N TYR A 326 -22.65 14.84 -7.25
CA TYR A 326 -21.93 15.82 -8.06
C TYR A 326 -21.42 16.93 -7.16
N PHE A 327 -20.19 17.35 -7.38
CA PHE A 327 -19.61 18.49 -6.69
C PHE A 327 -20.06 19.78 -7.38
N ASP A 328 -20.81 20.63 -6.66
CA ASP A 328 -21.21 21.95 -7.19
C ASP A 328 -19.97 22.83 -7.47
N LYS A 329 -18.93 22.67 -6.64
CA LYS A 329 -17.57 23.15 -6.90
C LYS A 329 -16.63 21.94 -6.95
N PRO A 330 -16.08 21.57 -8.11
CA PRO A 330 -15.18 20.43 -8.23
C PRO A 330 -14.02 20.49 -7.23
N VAL A 331 -13.63 19.33 -6.70
CA VAL A 331 -12.56 19.24 -5.71
C VAL A 331 -11.25 18.98 -6.42
N GLN A 332 -10.28 19.89 -6.30
CA GLN A 332 -8.94 19.66 -6.83
C GLN A 332 -8.24 18.57 -6.00
N VAL A 333 -7.68 17.58 -6.69
CA VAL A 333 -6.93 16.47 -6.10
C VAL A 333 -5.66 16.22 -6.89
N THR A 334 -4.56 15.90 -6.21
CA THR A 334 -3.25 15.67 -6.84
C THR A 334 -2.52 14.48 -6.23
N GLY A 335 -1.86 13.67 -7.06
CA GLY A 335 -1.03 12.56 -6.60
C GLY A 335 -1.85 11.42 -6.00
N ASP A 336 -1.48 10.97 -4.81
CA ASP A 336 -2.03 9.79 -4.15
C ASP A 336 -3.30 10.11 -3.37
N ILE A 337 -4.43 9.58 -3.84
CA ILE A 337 -5.77 9.86 -3.30
C ILE A 337 -6.35 8.60 -2.69
N ARG A 338 -7.00 8.75 -1.54
CA ARG A 338 -7.80 7.72 -0.89
C ARG A 338 -9.24 8.17 -0.72
N VAL A 339 -10.18 7.36 -1.18
CA VAL A 339 -11.61 7.61 -0.95
C VAL A 339 -12.17 6.51 -0.06
N ILE A 340 -12.76 6.89 1.07
CA ILE A 340 -13.32 5.98 2.07
C ILE A 340 -14.84 6.10 2.08
N PHE A 341 -15.54 4.98 2.07
CA PHE A 341 -17.00 4.91 2.03
C PHE A 341 -17.59 4.32 3.30
N TYR A 342 -18.71 4.88 3.74
CA TYR A 342 -19.38 4.56 5.00
C TYR A 342 -20.89 4.42 4.80
N GLN A 343 -21.51 3.52 5.57
CA GLN A 343 -22.96 3.38 5.59
C GLN A 343 -23.64 4.56 6.33
N LYS A 344 -22.99 5.05 7.39
CA LYS A 344 -23.38 6.21 8.19
C LYS A 344 -22.11 6.97 8.56
N MET A 345 -22.14 8.30 8.69
CA MET A 345 -20.94 9.10 9.02
C MET A 345 -20.22 8.65 10.31
N ASN A 346 -20.98 8.21 11.31
CA ASN A 346 -20.44 7.67 12.57
C ASN A 346 -20.50 6.13 12.61
N GLY A 347 -20.74 5.49 11.45
CA GLY A 347 -20.91 4.05 11.31
C GLY A 347 -19.66 3.34 10.84
N GLY A 348 -19.75 2.01 10.73
CA GLY A 348 -18.66 1.19 10.21
C GLY A 348 -18.35 1.51 8.74
N ARG A 349 -17.06 1.60 8.41
CA ARG A 349 -16.54 1.68 7.03
C ARG A 349 -17.05 0.51 6.19
N LEU A 350 -17.52 0.80 4.99
CA LEU A 350 -17.90 -0.20 3.99
C LEU A 350 -16.66 -0.74 3.29
N PHE A 351 -15.91 0.16 2.66
CA PHE A 351 -14.69 -0.10 1.90
C PHE A 351 -13.96 1.22 1.61
N TYR A 352 -12.81 1.14 0.94
CA TYR A 352 -12.10 2.29 0.41
C TYR A 352 -11.35 1.91 -0.86
N ALA A 353 -10.78 2.89 -1.55
CA ALA A 353 -9.81 2.66 -2.61
C ALA A 353 -8.74 3.75 -2.56
N CYS A 354 -7.51 3.39 -2.92
CA CYS A 354 -6.43 4.33 -3.18
C CYS A 354 -6.01 4.23 -4.66
N PHE A 355 -5.74 5.37 -5.26
CA PHE A 355 -5.27 5.50 -6.65
C PHE A 355 -4.35 6.71 -6.75
N ASN A 356 -3.70 6.90 -7.89
CA ASN A 356 -2.87 8.06 -8.15
C ASN A 356 -3.41 8.80 -9.40
N THR A 357 -3.53 10.13 -9.31
CA THR A 357 -4.17 10.94 -10.34
C THR A 357 -3.45 10.91 -11.69
N ALA A 358 -2.15 10.63 -11.72
CA ALA A 358 -1.37 10.52 -12.94
C ALA A 358 -1.77 9.31 -13.80
N PHE A 359 -2.31 8.26 -13.18
CA PHE A 359 -2.67 7.01 -13.88
C PHE A 359 -4.15 6.96 -14.30
N ILE A 360 -4.91 8.03 -14.07
CA ILE A 360 -6.30 8.12 -14.52
C ILE A 360 -6.30 8.40 -16.02
N ARG A 361 -6.88 7.48 -16.80
CA ARG A 361 -7.08 7.63 -18.25
C ARG A 361 -8.50 8.12 -18.53
N ASN A 362 -8.68 8.89 -19.61
CA ASN A 362 -10.00 9.29 -20.12
C ASN A 362 -10.93 9.98 -19.10
N SER A 363 -10.34 10.69 -18.13
CA SER A 363 -11.06 11.42 -17.08
C SER A 363 -12.01 10.55 -16.22
N LEU A 364 -11.86 9.23 -16.25
CA LEU A 364 -12.78 8.30 -15.61
C LEU A 364 -12.01 7.18 -14.89
N LEU A 365 -12.37 6.91 -13.64
CA LEU A 365 -11.88 5.75 -12.90
C LEU A 365 -13.07 4.89 -12.47
N GLN A 366 -13.10 3.65 -12.95
CA GLN A 366 -14.12 2.67 -12.60
C GLN A 366 -13.49 1.54 -11.80
N LEU A 367 -14.09 1.21 -10.66
CA LEU A 367 -13.62 0.19 -9.73
C LEU A 367 -14.75 -0.79 -9.42
N THR A 368 -14.50 -2.06 -9.67
CA THR A 368 -15.41 -3.17 -9.37
C THR A 368 -15.15 -3.73 -7.97
N VAL A 369 -15.96 -4.67 -7.49
CA VAL A 369 -15.81 -5.25 -6.14
C VAL A 369 -14.38 -5.78 -5.85
N PRO A 370 -13.71 -6.51 -6.77
CA PRO A 370 -12.32 -6.92 -6.61
C PRO A 370 -11.30 -5.78 -6.44
N ASP A 371 -11.62 -4.58 -6.91
CA ASP A 371 -10.73 -3.41 -6.89
C ASP A 371 -10.80 -2.61 -5.58
N LEU A 372 -11.74 -2.95 -4.70
CA LEU A 372 -12.08 -2.21 -3.49
C LEU A 372 -11.47 -2.83 -2.23
N ASP A 373 -10.89 -1.99 -1.39
CA ASP A 373 -10.15 -2.40 -0.22
C ASP A 373 -11.06 -2.67 0.98
N LYS A 374 -10.71 -3.72 1.74
CA LYS A 374 -11.37 -4.13 2.99
C LYS A 374 -12.88 -4.31 2.83
N MET A 375 -13.32 -4.79 1.66
CA MET A 375 -14.68 -5.23 1.38
C MET A 375 -15.11 -6.34 2.35
N GLY A 376 -15.82 -5.97 3.41
CA GLY A 376 -16.40 -6.89 4.39
C GLY A 376 -17.80 -7.37 3.98
N LYS A 377 -18.46 -8.11 4.88
CA LYS A 377 -19.85 -8.57 4.68
C LYS A 377 -20.82 -7.41 4.42
N LYS A 378 -20.68 -6.30 5.17
CA LYS A 378 -21.50 -5.09 5.02
C LYS A 378 -21.26 -4.36 3.69
N GLY A 379 -20.02 -4.34 3.19
CA GLY A 379 -19.70 -3.77 1.88
C GLY A 379 -20.30 -4.62 0.77
N ARG A 380 -20.15 -5.94 0.84
CA ARG A 380 -20.72 -6.87 -0.15
C ARG A 380 -22.25 -6.88 -0.16
N SER A 381 -22.91 -6.70 0.98
CA SER A 381 -24.38 -6.72 1.06
C SER A 381 -25.07 -5.57 0.33
N ILE A 382 -24.32 -4.54 -0.09
CA ILE A 382 -24.85 -3.42 -0.86
C ILE A 382 -24.49 -3.47 -2.35
N CYS A 383 -23.72 -4.48 -2.77
CA CYS A 383 -23.24 -4.62 -4.14
C CYS A 383 -24.12 -5.63 -4.90
N GLY A 384 -24.82 -5.17 -5.94
CA GLY A 384 -25.45 -6.04 -6.93
C GLY A 384 -24.44 -6.71 -7.86
N PRO A 385 -24.89 -7.61 -8.76
CA PRO A 385 -24.02 -8.37 -9.65
C PRO A 385 -23.14 -7.54 -10.59
N ALA A 386 -23.62 -6.35 -10.99
CA ALA A 386 -22.89 -5.41 -11.84
C ALA A 386 -22.45 -4.15 -11.06
N PHE A 387 -22.18 -4.29 -9.77
CA PHE A 387 -21.76 -3.17 -8.93
C PHE A 387 -20.45 -2.54 -9.44
N CYS A 388 -20.47 -1.22 -9.59
CA CYS A 388 -19.32 -0.44 -10.02
C CYS A 388 -19.30 0.91 -9.31
N LEU A 389 -18.15 1.28 -8.77
CA LEU A 389 -17.83 2.64 -8.32
C LEU A 389 -17.19 3.40 -9.48
N GLU A 390 -17.77 4.55 -9.83
CA GLU A 390 -17.27 5.44 -10.86
C GLU A 390 -16.89 6.80 -10.27
N LEU A 391 -15.68 7.26 -10.57
CA LEU A 391 -15.15 8.57 -10.22
C LEU A 391 -14.88 9.33 -11.52
N LEU A 392 -15.56 10.46 -11.72
CA LEU A 392 -15.38 11.32 -12.89
C LEU A 392 -14.50 12.52 -12.52
N PHE A 393 -13.50 12.76 -13.36
CA PHE A 393 -12.54 13.83 -13.21
C PHE A 393 -12.68 14.85 -14.36
N GLY A 394 -12.17 16.06 -14.15
CA GLY A 394 -11.83 16.98 -15.23
C GLY A 394 -10.55 16.56 -15.97
N PRO A 395 -10.18 17.30 -17.03
CA PRO A 395 -8.90 17.10 -17.70
C PRO A 395 -7.72 17.26 -16.74
N ALA A 396 -6.58 16.69 -17.10
CA ALA A 396 -5.35 16.88 -16.33
C ALA A 396 -4.91 18.34 -16.43
N ASN A 397 -4.77 19.00 -15.29
CA ASN A 397 -4.12 20.29 -15.20
C ASN A 397 -2.64 20.02 -14.92
N THR A 398 -1.85 19.86 -15.98
CA THR A 398 -0.40 19.92 -15.83
C THR A 398 -0.06 21.38 -15.52
N THR A 399 0.33 21.67 -14.28
CA THR A 399 1.06 22.89 -13.97
C THR A 399 2.41 22.80 -14.69
N GLN A 400 2.43 23.15 -15.98
CA GLN A 400 3.65 23.61 -16.60
C GLN A 400 4.03 24.87 -15.83
N SER A 401 5.05 24.77 -14.99
CA SER A 401 5.76 25.94 -14.50
C SER A 401 6.43 26.62 -15.68
N PHE A 402 5.64 27.34 -16.48
CA PHE A 402 6.16 28.44 -17.29
C PHE A 402 6.59 29.51 -16.29
N LEU A 403 7.80 29.35 -15.75
CA LEU A 403 8.61 30.50 -15.43
C LEU A 403 8.79 31.23 -16.76
N ASN A 404 7.93 32.22 -16.99
CA ASN A 404 8.18 33.26 -17.98
C ASN A 404 9.53 33.88 -17.61
N THR A 405 10.59 33.44 -18.27
CA THR A 405 11.77 34.27 -18.51
C THR A 405 11.34 35.38 -19.46
N SER A 406 10.62 36.37 -18.92
CA SER A 406 10.64 37.70 -19.51
C SER A 406 11.95 38.32 -19.06
N ASP A 407 12.99 38.11 -19.87
CA ASP A 407 14.17 38.97 -19.90
C ASP A 407 13.70 40.38 -20.28
N ASN A 408 13.30 41.16 -19.27
CA ASN A 408 13.34 42.61 -19.35
C ASN A 408 14.80 43.01 -19.12
N ARG A 409 15.58 43.01 -20.19
CA ARG A 409 16.71 43.93 -20.28
C ARG A 409 16.13 45.29 -20.56
N ASP A 410 16.11 46.15 -19.55
CA ASP A 410 16.32 47.58 -19.73
C ASP A 410 16.76 48.21 -18.41
N PHE A 411 17.70 49.15 -18.57
CA PHE A 411 18.23 50.18 -17.67
C PHE A 411 19.60 49.98 -16.99
N LEU A 412 20.53 50.75 -17.60
CA LEU A 412 21.80 51.35 -17.16
C LEU A 412 23.10 50.57 -17.43
#